data_AF-A0A9Q0P2D4-F1
#
_entry.id   AF-A0A9Q0P2D4-F1
#
_cell.length_a   1.000
_cell.length_b   1.000
_cell.length_c   1.000
_cell.angle_alpha   90.00
_cell.angle_beta   90.00
_cell.angle_gamma   90.00
#
_symmetry.space_group_name_H-M   'P 1'
#
loop_
_entity.id
_entity.type
_entity.pdbx_description
1 polymer ?
#
loop_
_entity_poly.entity_id
_entity_poly.type
_entity_poly.pdbx_seq_one_letter_code
_entity_poly.pdbx_strand_id
1 'polypeptide(L)'
;MAAAVKILLSQQGSRRCLWLPNSYFRRYFCSVPKPYPDPLTIEPVSYPVRPEHESQENSQEQEQPQQQSPGRRSQQEQGWSREDFRYMKDAPPSVSITPVSYATRVAPLPEDRIQGRDTQNVDMERERMRIEGRGNLGRRVFKVVEEERKVALPFPRLIKPVKKEKKPLFDLNEAIKQVKANARNTFDETVEAHVKLGIDKSRSDLIVRGTLALPHGGKKVLRVAVFAEGADADEARAAGADIVGGVELIDQITKAGKIDFDHCFTTPQFFPRIAKLGKILNRQGLMPDLKQGTVVSDVSKAVKNAKKNQIKFKMDKTAIVHVGLGKVSFTEESLRENASAFMNALLQAKPAGLKKTSKYAGYVTSFHICSTVSV
;
A
#
# COMPACT_ATOMS: atom_id res chain seq x y z
N MET A 1 41.91 41.16 52.04
CA MET A 1 43.31 40.72 52.26
C MET A 1 43.41 39.34 51.59
N ALA A 2 44.31 39.05 50.64
CA ALA A 2 45.78 39.07 50.74
C ALA A 2 46.28 38.22 51.93
N ALA A 3 47.28 37.35 51.86
CA ALA A 3 48.08 36.79 50.75
C ALA A 3 48.95 35.63 51.30
N ALA A 4 49.49 34.65 50.55
CA ALA A 4 49.20 34.13 49.21
C ALA A 4 50.05 32.84 48.99
N VAL A 5 49.68 31.94 48.06
CA VAL A 5 50.57 30.87 47.58
C VAL A 5 50.70 30.95 46.07
N LYS A 6 51.94 31.14 45.62
CA LYS A 6 52.37 31.40 44.24
C LYS A 6 53.26 30.23 43.80
N ILE A 7 53.55 30.17 42.49
CA ILE A 7 54.54 29.30 41.82
C ILE A 7 53.96 27.97 41.31
N LEU A 8 53.43 28.02 40.08
CA LEU A 8 54.05 27.35 38.94
C LEU A 8 53.64 28.07 37.65
N LEU A 9 54.47 29.04 37.23
CA LEU A 9 54.41 29.67 35.91
C LEU A 9 55.40 28.96 34.97
N SER A 10 54.93 28.57 33.78
CA SER A 10 55.69 28.46 32.51
C SER A 10 54.83 27.69 31.50
N GLN A 11 54.48 28.16 30.30
CA GLN A 11 54.72 29.44 29.61
C GLN A 11 53.57 29.65 28.62
N GLN A 12 53.06 30.88 28.50
CA GLN A 12 52.45 31.35 27.25
C GLN A 12 53.27 32.51 26.73
N GLY A 13 53.91 32.32 25.58
CA GLY A 13 54.76 33.30 24.92
C GLY A 13 54.20 33.67 23.55
N SER A 14 53.38 34.71 23.49
CA SER A 14 53.06 35.37 22.22
C SER A 14 54.32 35.99 21.63
N ARG A 15 54.59 35.78 20.33
CA ARG A 15 54.97 36.84 19.37
C ARG A 15 55.22 36.35 17.94
N ARG A 16 54.61 37.08 17.01
CA ARG A 16 55.16 37.57 15.72
C ARG A 16 55.72 36.53 14.74
N CYS A 17 54.94 36.30 13.68
CA CYS A 17 55.44 35.85 12.39
C CYS A 17 56.52 36.82 11.88
N LEU A 18 57.70 36.30 11.56
CA LEU A 18 58.72 36.97 10.76
C LEU A 18 59.05 36.11 9.54
N TRP A 19 59.51 36.79 8.48
CA TRP A 19 59.52 36.31 7.11
C TRP A 19 60.86 35.65 6.71
N LEU A 20 60.76 34.67 5.78
CA LEU A 20 61.81 34.21 4.84
C LEU A 20 63.04 33.46 5.45
N PRO A 21 63.83 32.77 4.61
CA PRO A 21 63.38 31.80 3.61
C PRO A 21 64.24 30.51 3.62
N ASN A 22 63.67 29.35 3.27
CA ASN A 22 64.44 28.46 2.40
C ASN A 22 63.59 27.56 1.49
N SER A 23 64.18 27.35 0.33
CA SER A 23 63.81 26.57 -0.83
C SER A 23 63.57 25.09 -0.53
N TYR A 24 63.14 24.33 -1.55
CA TYR A 24 62.96 22.87 -1.57
C TYR A 24 61.71 22.31 -0.86
N PHE A 25 60.53 22.57 -1.41
CA PHE A 25 59.58 21.53 -1.86
C PHE A 25 58.38 22.19 -2.59
N ARG A 26 58.50 22.46 -3.90
CA ARG A 26 57.40 23.04 -4.70
C ARG A 26 57.27 22.45 -6.12
N ARG A 27 57.15 21.12 -6.16
CA ARG A 27 56.51 20.30 -7.19
C ARG A 27 55.80 19.21 -6.37
N TYR A 28 54.48 19.02 -6.36
CA TYR A 28 53.46 19.17 -7.39
C TYR A 28 52.18 19.78 -6.79
N PHE A 29 51.65 20.87 -7.34
CA PHE A 29 50.22 21.27 -7.30
C PHE A 29 50.04 22.60 -8.06
N CYS A 30 50.12 22.51 -9.39
CA CYS A 30 49.70 23.58 -10.32
C CYS A 30 49.03 22.93 -11.54
N SER A 31 47.86 22.33 -11.32
CA SER A 31 46.88 22.13 -12.39
C SER A 31 46.12 23.44 -12.58
N VAL A 32 46.36 24.12 -13.71
CA VAL A 32 45.58 25.30 -14.12
C VAL A 32 44.08 24.95 -14.10
N PRO A 33 43.20 25.76 -13.50
CA PRO A 33 41.77 25.54 -13.63
C PRO A 33 41.39 25.68 -15.10
N LYS A 34 40.93 24.60 -15.73
CA LYS A 34 40.42 24.65 -17.09
C LYS A 34 39.20 25.60 -17.11
N PRO A 35 39.06 26.48 -18.12
CA PRO A 35 37.83 27.25 -18.27
C PRO A 35 36.66 26.27 -18.42
N TYR A 36 35.52 26.60 -17.81
CA TYR A 36 34.29 25.89 -18.07
C TYR A 36 33.94 26.03 -19.55
N PRO A 37 33.54 24.96 -20.26
CA PRO A 37 32.97 25.11 -21.59
C PRO A 37 31.68 25.91 -21.49
N ASP A 38 31.46 26.80 -22.46
CA ASP A 38 30.24 27.59 -22.56
C ASP A 38 28.99 26.67 -22.59
N PRO A 39 27.85 27.11 -22.05
CA PRO A 39 26.63 26.31 -22.08
C PRO A 39 26.24 26.03 -23.53
N LEU A 40 26.17 24.74 -23.88
CA LEU A 40 25.86 24.30 -25.24
C LEU A 40 24.54 24.91 -25.69
N THR A 41 24.59 25.70 -26.78
CA THR A 41 23.39 26.21 -27.46
C THR A 41 22.56 25.02 -27.93
N ILE A 42 21.41 24.82 -27.29
CA ILE A 42 20.46 23.77 -27.68
C ILE A 42 19.79 24.23 -28.97
N GLU A 43 20.21 23.68 -30.10
CA GLU A 43 19.46 23.85 -31.34
C GLU A 43 18.09 23.16 -31.21
N PRO A 44 16.99 23.84 -31.57
CA PRO A 44 15.65 23.27 -31.44
C PRO A 44 15.44 22.19 -32.50
N VAL A 45 15.63 20.93 -32.10
CA VAL A 45 15.26 19.77 -32.94
C VAL A 45 13.74 19.75 -33.09
N SER A 46 13.24 20.21 -34.24
CA SER A 46 11.83 20.14 -34.59
C SER A 46 11.44 18.68 -34.88
N TYR A 47 10.68 18.08 -33.98
CA TYR A 47 10.03 16.80 -34.24
C TYR A 47 8.83 17.01 -35.18
N PRO A 48 8.58 16.12 -36.15
CA PRO A 48 7.37 16.18 -36.95
C PRO A 48 6.14 16.06 -36.03
N VAL A 49 5.21 17.00 -36.17
CA VAL A 49 3.96 17.00 -35.40
C VAL A 49 3.22 15.68 -35.68
N ARG A 50 2.89 14.96 -34.62
CA ARG A 50 2.09 13.74 -34.70
C ARG A 50 0.71 14.16 -35.23
N PRO A 51 0.21 13.62 -36.35
CA PRO A 51 -1.04 14.11 -36.94
C PRO A 51 -2.19 13.89 -35.96
N GLU A 52 -2.80 15.00 -35.52
CA GLU A 52 -4.08 14.95 -34.83
C GLU A 52 -5.19 14.66 -35.86
N HIS A 53 -6.20 13.89 -35.46
CA HIS A 53 -7.31 13.58 -36.34
C HIS A 53 -8.15 14.84 -36.58
N GLU A 54 -8.12 15.35 -37.82
CA GLU A 54 -9.03 16.41 -38.23
C GLU A 54 -10.47 15.95 -38.05
N SER A 55 -11.21 16.70 -37.23
CA SER A 55 -12.66 16.60 -37.12
C SER A 55 -13.22 17.64 -38.08
N GLN A 56 -13.83 17.19 -39.19
CA GLN A 56 -14.60 18.09 -40.06
C GLN A 56 -16.09 17.96 -39.75
N GLU A 57 -16.73 19.10 -39.55
CA GLU A 57 -18.16 19.23 -39.33
C GLU A 57 -18.93 19.10 -40.65
N ASN A 58 -20.08 18.40 -40.59
CA ASN A 58 -21.39 18.77 -41.16
C ASN A 58 -21.46 19.52 -42.53
N SER A 59 -22.33 19.15 -43.49
CA SER A 59 -23.62 18.45 -43.37
C SER A 59 -24.12 17.86 -44.69
N GLN A 60 -24.90 16.78 -44.60
CA GLN A 60 -26.10 16.46 -45.43
C GLN A 60 -25.93 16.26 -46.97
N GLU A 61 -26.59 15.32 -47.62
CA GLU A 61 -27.86 14.65 -47.27
C GLU A 61 -28.00 13.27 -47.96
N GLN A 62 -28.50 12.26 -47.23
CA GLN A 62 -29.55 11.28 -47.61
C GLN A 62 -29.46 9.97 -46.79
N GLU A 63 -30.62 9.47 -46.38
CA GLU A 63 -30.77 8.53 -45.26
C GLU A 63 -30.82 7.05 -45.67
N GLN A 64 -30.26 6.17 -44.84
CA GLN A 64 -30.66 4.77 -44.72
C GLN A 64 -30.76 4.35 -43.25
N PRO A 65 -31.79 3.59 -42.84
CA PRO A 65 -32.03 3.28 -41.44
C PRO A 65 -31.21 2.09 -40.90
N GLN A 66 -30.56 2.34 -39.76
CA GLN A 66 -30.28 1.41 -38.64
C GLN A 66 -29.81 -0.03 -38.95
N GLN A 67 -28.55 -0.33 -38.60
CA GLN A 67 -28.15 -1.67 -38.14
C GLN A 67 -27.44 -1.62 -36.79
N GLN A 68 -27.94 -2.41 -35.85
CA GLN A 68 -27.39 -2.55 -34.50
C GLN A 68 -26.26 -3.58 -34.48
N SER A 69 -25.16 -3.29 -33.76
CA SER A 69 -24.15 -4.31 -33.45
C SER A 69 -24.74 -5.36 -32.49
N PRO A 70 -24.68 -6.66 -32.80
CA PRO A 70 -25.46 -7.66 -32.07
C PRO A 70 -24.84 -8.03 -30.72
N GLY A 71 -25.72 -8.17 -29.73
CA GLY A 71 -25.39 -8.75 -28.42
C GLY A 71 -25.09 -10.25 -28.50
N ARG A 72 -24.40 -10.73 -27.45
CA ARG A 72 -23.94 -12.11 -27.26
C ARG A 72 -25.09 -13.13 -27.31
N ARG A 73 -25.33 -13.75 -28.46
CA ARG A 73 -26.33 -14.81 -28.63
C ARG A 73 -25.72 -16.20 -28.41
N SER A 74 -26.52 -17.13 -27.88
CA SER A 74 -26.17 -18.51 -27.60
C SER A 74 -25.68 -19.26 -28.86
N GLN A 75 -24.51 -19.88 -28.79
CA GLN A 75 -24.12 -20.91 -29.76
C GLN A 75 -24.94 -22.17 -29.48
N GLN A 76 -25.98 -22.41 -30.28
CA GLN A 76 -26.50 -23.75 -30.50
C GLN A 76 -25.63 -24.42 -31.55
N GLU A 77 -25.29 -25.69 -31.33
CA GLU A 77 -24.50 -26.48 -32.25
C GLU A 77 -25.28 -26.71 -33.55
N GLN A 78 -24.71 -26.30 -34.69
CA GLN A 78 -25.20 -26.74 -36.00
C GLN A 78 -24.58 -28.11 -36.30
N GLY A 79 -25.37 -29.16 -36.10
CA GLY A 79 -25.03 -30.49 -36.60
C GLY A 79 -25.03 -30.52 -38.13
N TRP A 80 -24.10 -31.29 -38.72
CA TRP A 80 -23.91 -31.37 -40.16
C TRP A 80 -25.18 -31.82 -40.89
N SER A 81 -25.41 -31.24 -42.07
CA SER A 81 -26.61 -31.50 -42.85
C SER A 81 -26.57 -32.88 -43.51
N ARG A 82 -27.74 -33.34 -43.98
CA ARG A 82 -27.85 -34.59 -44.72
C ARG A 82 -27.23 -34.51 -46.13
N GLU A 83 -26.92 -33.31 -46.61
CA GLU A 83 -26.15 -33.08 -47.83
C GLU A 83 -24.65 -33.28 -47.59
N ASP A 84 -24.11 -32.79 -46.46
CA ASP A 84 -22.67 -32.91 -46.10
C ASP A 84 -22.21 -34.37 -46.08
N PHE A 85 -23.05 -35.27 -45.57
CA PHE A 85 -22.80 -36.72 -45.55
C PHE A 85 -22.76 -37.38 -46.93
N ARG A 86 -23.32 -36.77 -47.99
CA ARG A 86 -23.18 -37.30 -49.37
C ARG A 86 -21.79 -36.99 -49.92
N TYR A 87 -21.32 -35.76 -49.77
CA TYR A 87 -20.03 -35.32 -50.32
C TYR A 87 -18.83 -36.06 -49.71
N MET A 88 -18.95 -36.61 -48.50
CA MET A 88 -17.89 -37.42 -47.89
C MET A 88 -17.88 -38.90 -48.34
N LYS A 89 -18.92 -39.37 -49.03
CA LYS A 89 -19.08 -40.79 -49.40
C LYS A 89 -18.59 -41.13 -50.81
N ASP A 90 -18.58 -40.14 -51.71
CA ASP A 90 -18.17 -40.30 -53.11
C ASP A 90 -16.72 -39.85 -53.38
N ALA A 91 -15.88 -39.84 -52.34
CA ALA A 91 -14.44 -39.57 -52.48
C ALA A 91 -13.75 -40.70 -53.30
N PRO A 92 -12.87 -40.37 -54.26
CA PRO A 92 -12.28 -41.38 -55.13
C PRO A 92 -11.36 -42.34 -54.35
N PRO A 93 -11.30 -43.64 -54.73
CA PRO A 93 -10.63 -44.69 -53.95
C PRO A 93 -9.09 -44.62 -53.94
N SER A 94 -8.49 -43.54 -54.46
CA SER A 94 -7.04 -43.30 -54.47
C SER A 94 -6.50 -42.66 -53.19
N VAL A 95 -7.36 -42.27 -52.23
CA VAL A 95 -6.95 -41.82 -50.89
C VAL A 95 -7.29 -42.90 -49.86
N SER A 96 -6.60 -44.04 -49.96
CA SER A 96 -6.60 -45.07 -48.94
C SER A 96 -5.84 -44.58 -47.71
N ILE A 97 -6.57 -43.95 -46.77
CA ILE A 97 -6.04 -43.67 -45.43
C ILE A 97 -5.77 -45.02 -44.76
N THR A 98 -4.52 -45.45 -44.79
CA THR A 98 -4.08 -46.61 -44.02
C THR A 98 -4.31 -46.32 -42.54
N PRO A 99 -4.97 -47.22 -41.78
CA PRO A 99 -5.19 -46.99 -40.36
C PRO A 99 -3.83 -47.04 -39.66
N VAL A 100 -3.34 -45.87 -39.24
CA VAL A 100 -2.16 -45.76 -38.38
C VAL A 100 -2.48 -46.46 -37.06
N SER A 101 -2.00 -47.69 -36.91
CA SER A 101 -2.14 -48.46 -35.69
C SER A 101 -1.21 -47.90 -34.61
N TYR A 102 -1.73 -46.93 -33.87
CA TYR A 102 -1.10 -46.52 -32.62
C TYR A 102 -1.05 -47.72 -31.66
N ALA A 103 0.13 -48.04 -31.14
CA ALA A 103 0.23 -48.99 -30.03
C ALA A 103 -0.66 -48.50 -28.88
N THR A 104 -1.54 -49.37 -28.38
CA THR A 104 -2.65 -49.02 -27.49
C THR A 104 -2.16 -48.52 -26.12
N ARG A 105 -1.75 -47.24 -26.03
CA ARG A 105 -1.43 -46.55 -24.77
C ARG A 105 -2.69 -46.04 -24.07
N VAL A 106 -3.71 -46.87 -24.03
CA VAL A 106 -4.86 -46.69 -23.13
C VAL A 106 -4.46 -47.36 -21.83
N ALA A 107 -4.39 -46.59 -20.73
CA ALA A 107 -4.26 -47.20 -19.41
C ALA A 107 -5.52 -48.07 -19.19
N PRO A 108 -5.40 -49.35 -18.78
CA PRO A 108 -6.55 -50.23 -18.62
C PRO A 108 -7.55 -49.58 -17.67
N LEU A 109 -8.84 -49.62 -18.04
CA LEU A 109 -9.88 -49.07 -17.19
C LEU A 109 -9.95 -49.84 -15.86
N PRO A 110 -10.43 -49.23 -14.76
CA PRO A 110 -10.40 -49.84 -13.43
C PRO A 110 -11.11 -51.19 -13.32
N GLU A 111 -12.00 -51.49 -14.27
CA GLU A 111 -12.89 -52.65 -14.30
C GLU A 111 -12.23 -53.90 -14.92
N ASP A 112 -11.21 -53.73 -15.79
CA ASP A 112 -10.49 -54.85 -16.44
C ASP A 112 -9.46 -55.54 -15.51
N ARG A 113 -9.27 -55.04 -14.28
CA ARG A 113 -8.35 -55.64 -13.29
C ARG A 113 -9.07 -56.72 -12.47
N ILE A 114 -8.98 -57.97 -12.94
CA ILE A 114 -9.37 -59.15 -12.17
C ILE A 114 -8.67 -59.13 -10.79
N GLN A 115 -9.45 -59.45 -9.76
CA GLN A 115 -9.20 -59.01 -8.39
C GLN A 115 -8.01 -59.70 -7.72
N GLY A 116 -7.09 -58.90 -7.18
CA GLY A 116 -6.14 -59.30 -6.15
C GLY A 116 -6.11 -58.21 -5.07
N ARG A 117 -6.72 -58.46 -3.90
CA ARG A 117 -6.93 -57.44 -2.87
C ARG A 117 -5.66 -57.08 -2.08
N ASP A 118 -4.67 -57.96 -2.08
CA ASP A 118 -3.51 -57.85 -1.19
C ASP A 118 -2.32 -57.10 -1.82
N THR A 119 -2.23 -57.03 -3.15
CA THR A 119 -1.16 -56.30 -3.86
C THR A 119 -1.35 -54.78 -3.82
N GLN A 120 -2.58 -54.29 -3.63
CA GLN A 120 -2.88 -52.86 -3.62
C GLN A 120 -2.30 -52.13 -2.40
N ASN A 121 -2.28 -52.78 -1.22
CA ASN A 121 -1.72 -52.19 -0.01
C ASN A 121 -0.20 -52.01 -0.11
N VAL A 122 0.53 -53.04 -0.56
CA VAL A 122 1.99 -52.97 -0.70
C VAL A 122 2.44 -51.98 -1.77
N ASP A 123 1.70 -51.84 -2.87
CA ASP A 123 1.97 -50.81 -3.89
C ASP A 123 1.67 -49.39 -3.37
N MET A 124 0.57 -49.21 -2.62
CA MET A 124 0.25 -47.93 -1.96
C MET A 124 1.29 -47.53 -0.90
N GLU A 125 1.80 -48.47 -0.12
CA GLU A 125 2.90 -48.22 0.82
C GLU A 125 4.21 -47.90 0.11
N ARG A 126 4.50 -48.54 -1.02
CA ARG A 126 5.65 -48.22 -1.89
C ARG A 126 5.55 -46.81 -2.47
N GLU A 127 4.39 -46.42 -3.00
CA GLU A 127 4.08 -45.06 -3.44
C GLU A 127 4.27 -44.07 -2.29
N ARG A 128 3.71 -44.34 -1.11
CA ARG A 128 3.82 -43.48 0.08
C ARG A 128 5.26 -43.29 0.53
N MET A 129 6.05 -44.36 0.61
CA MET A 129 7.50 -44.31 0.91
C MET A 129 8.26 -43.50 -0.16
N ARG A 130 7.89 -43.65 -1.43
CA ARG A 130 8.49 -42.90 -2.55
C ARG A 130 8.15 -41.41 -2.46
N ILE A 131 6.92 -41.06 -2.08
CA ILE A 131 6.45 -39.68 -1.86
C ILE A 131 7.16 -39.06 -0.64
N GLU A 132 7.27 -39.75 0.49
CA GLU A 132 8.00 -39.26 1.67
C GLU A 132 9.50 -39.08 1.39
N GLY A 133 10.13 -40.02 0.66
CA GLY A 133 11.50 -39.89 0.18
C GLY A 133 11.71 -38.67 -0.72
N ARG A 134 10.81 -38.46 -1.69
CA ARG A 134 10.84 -37.30 -2.61
C ARG A 134 10.57 -35.99 -1.88
N GLY A 135 9.68 -36.00 -0.88
CA GLY A 135 9.40 -34.86 -0.01
C GLY A 135 10.59 -34.48 0.89
N ASN A 136 11.30 -35.47 1.44
CA ASN A 136 12.51 -35.23 2.22
C ASN A 136 13.69 -34.74 1.36
N LEU A 137 13.86 -35.26 0.13
CA LEU A 137 14.82 -34.67 -0.82
C LEU A 137 14.43 -33.23 -1.18
N GLY A 138 13.15 -32.97 -1.50
CA GLY A 138 12.66 -31.62 -1.81
C GLY A 138 12.91 -30.63 -0.66
N ARG A 139 12.65 -31.04 0.59
CA ARG A 139 12.94 -30.24 1.79
C ARG A 139 14.44 -30.02 2.01
N ARG A 140 15.29 -31.02 1.77
CA ARG A 140 16.76 -30.86 1.83
C ARG A 140 17.25 -29.88 0.77
N VAL A 141 16.84 -30.03 -0.48
CA VAL A 141 17.22 -29.14 -1.59
C VAL A 141 16.73 -27.71 -1.33
N PHE A 142 15.49 -27.50 -0.87
CA PHE A 142 15.02 -26.15 -0.51
C PHE A 142 15.80 -25.54 0.67
N LYS A 143 16.15 -26.34 1.69
CA LYS A 143 16.93 -25.86 2.84
C LYS A 143 18.37 -25.50 2.45
N VAL A 144 19.01 -26.28 1.57
CA VAL A 144 20.32 -25.97 1.00
C VAL A 144 20.26 -24.69 0.15
N VAL A 145 19.26 -24.55 -0.72
CA VAL A 145 19.05 -23.32 -1.52
C VAL A 145 18.79 -22.09 -0.65
N GLU A 146 18.18 -22.23 0.53
CA GLU A 146 17.95 -21.12 1.46
C GLU A 146 19.23 -20.71 2.23
N GLU A 147 20.14 -21.65 2.49
CA GLU A 147 21.46 -21.36 3.09
C GLU A 147 22.47 -20.81 2.05
N GLU A 148 22.47 -21.32 0.82
CA GLU A 148 23.30 -20.84 -0.30
C GLU A 148 22.86 -19.45 -0.82
N ARG A 149 21.60 -19.05 -0.59
CA ARG A 149 21.13 -17.68 -0.84
C ARG A 149 21.70 -16.62 0.12
N LYS A 150 22.60 -16.98 1.04
CA LYS A 150 23.65 -16.05 1.49
C LYS A 150 24.62 -15.83 0.33
N VAL A 151 24.23 -14.95 -0.59
CA VAL A 151 24.96 -14.60 -1.82
C VAL A 151 26.46 -14.53 -1.55
N ALA A 152 27.17 -15.58 -1.97
CA ALA A 152 28.62 -15.59 -2.09
C ALA A 152 28.96 -14.68 -3.28
N LEU A 153 28.98 -13.38 -3.02
CA LEU A 153 29.45 -12.40 -4.00
C LEU A 153 30.87 -12.79 -4.40
N PRO A 154 31.23 -12.75 -5.70
CA PRO A 154 32.54 -13.17 -6.18
C PRO A 154 33.71 -12.30 -5.67
N PHE A 155 33.40 -11.23 -4.92
CA PHE A 155 34.37 -10.34 -4.30
C PHE A 155 34.41 -10.54 -2.78
N PRO A 156 35.59 -10.70 -2.16
CA PRO A 156 35.71 -10.76 -0.71
C PRO A 156 35.27 -9.42 -0.10
N ARG A 157 34.17 -9.43 0.66
CA ARG A 157 33.73 -8.26 1.41
C ARG A 157 34.67 -8.00 2.59
N LEU A 158 35.45 -6.92 2.52
CA LEU A 158 36.25 -6.40 3.64
C LEU A 158 35.38 -6.12 4.89
N ILE A 159 34.11 -5.77 4.69
CA ILE A 159 33.13 -5.56 5.76
C ILE A 159 32.33 -6.85 5.98
N LYS A 160 32.56 -7.52 7.10
CA LYS A 160 31.72 -8.65 7.54
C LYS A 160 30.26 -8.17 7.67
N PRO A 161 29.27 -8.84 7.07
CA PRO A 161 27.88 -8.47 7.26
C PRO A 161 27.51 -8.67 8.73
N VAL A 162 27.29 -7.56 9.44
CA VAL A 162 26.84 -7.59 10.84
C VAL A 162 25.54 -8.37 10.89
N LYS A 163 25.54 -9.50 11.62
CA LYS A 163 24.33 -10.26 11.89
C LYS A 163 23.42 -9.35 12.70
N LYS A 164 22.38 -8.79 12.07
CA LYS A 164 21.34 -8.05 12.79
C LYS A 164 20.70 -9.01 13.78
N GLU A 165 20.95 -8.78 15.07
CA GLU A 165 20.33 -9.55 16.13
C GLU A 165 18.81 -9.38 16.05
N LYS A 166 18.08 -10.47 16.32
CA LYS A 166 16.62 -10.39 16.37
C LYS A 166 16.26 -9.57 17.61
N LYS A 167 15.55 -8.46 17.43
CA LYS A 167 14.97 -7.72 18.58
C LYS A 167 14.22 -8.72 19.47
N PRO A 168 14.35 -8.64 20.81
CA PRO A 168 13.54 -9.45 21.72
C PRO A 168 12.05 -9.24 21.45
N LEU A 169 11.26 -10.29 21.68
CA LEU A 169 9.81 -10.21 21.64
C LEU A 169 9.33 -9.73 23.01
N PHE A 170 8.53 -8.67 23.02
CA PHE A 170 7.91 -8.12 24.23
C PHE A 170 6.43 -8.46 24.26
N ASP A 171 5.87 -8.63 25.46
CA ASP A 171 4.43 -8.58 25.61
C ASP A 171 3.91 -7.16 25.30
N LEU A 172 2.64 -7.04 24.93
CA LEU A 172 2.02 -5.76 24.58
C LEU A 172 2.08 -4.76 25.74
N ASN A 173 1.94 -5.21 26.99
CA ASN A 173 2.05 -4.31 28.17
C ASN A 173 3.49 -3.81 28.35
N GLU A 174 4.48 -4.69 28.19
CA GLU A 174 5.90 -4.34 28.29
C GLU A 174 6.34 -3.41 27.16
N ALA A 175 5.87 -3.65 25.94
CA ALA A 175 6.12 -2.79 24.79
C ALA A 175 5.59 -1.37 25.01
N ILE A 176 4.36 -1.21 25.52
CA ILE A 176 3.79 0.11 25.83
C ILE A 176 4.64 0.83 26.90
N LYS A 177 5.05 0.13 27.96
CA LYS A 177 5.94 0.68 29.02
C LYS A 177 7.27 1.16 28.45
N GLN A 178 7.91 0.37 27.59
CA GLN A 178 9.17 0.75 26.95
C GLN A 178 9.02 1.93 26.00
N VAL A 179 7.97 1.95 25.17
CA VAL A 179 7.69 3.06 24.25
C VAL A 179 7.52 4.37 25.04
N LYS A 180 6.82 4.34 26.18
CA LYS A 180 6.72 5.50 27.08
C LYS A 180 8.06 5.90 27.71
N ALA A 181 8.88 4.95 28.15
CA ALA A 181 10.19 5.22 28.74
C ALA A 181 11.22 5.77 27.72
N ASN A 182 11.02 5.46 26.43
CA ASN A 182 11.84 5.93 25.32
C ASN A 182 11.41 7.29 24.77
N ALA A 183 10.15 7.70 24.98
CA ALA A 183 9.62 9.01 24.61
C ALA A 183 10.17 10.10 25.54
N ARG A 184 11.34 10.65 25.20
CA ARG A 184 12.07 11.65 25.99
C ARG A 184 11.98 13.07 25.43
N ASN A 185 11.18 13.29 24.40
CA ASN A 185 11.11 14.58 23.73
C ASN A 185 10.25 15.60 24.50
N THR A 186 10.41 16.88 24.15
CA THR A 186 9.73 18.02 24.80
C THR A 186 8.24 18.15 24.44
N PHE A 187 7.76 17.41 23.44
CA PHE A 187 6.36 17.41 23.02
C PHE A 187 5.73 16.02 23.18
N ASP A 188 4.40 15.97 23.33
CA ASP A 188 3.64 14.72 23.37
C ASP A 188 3.77 13.95 22.05
N GLU A 189 4.66 12.97 22.00
CA GLU A 189 4.83 12.06 20.86
C GLU A 189 3.55 11.23 20.63
N THR A 190 3.30 10.83 19.38
CA THR A 190 2.21 9.90 19.03
C THR A 190 2.72 8.47 19.16
N VAL A 191 1.91 7.59 19.73
CA VAL A 191 2.17 6.14 19.75
C VAL A 191 1.52 5.56 18.50
N GLU A 192 2.30 4.87 17.68
CA GLU A 192 1.88 4.35 16.38
C GLU A 192 2.07 2.83 16.32
N ALA A 193 1.15 2.16 15.65
CA ALA A 193 1.23 0.74 15.33
C ALA A 193 1.51 0.55 13.84
N HIS A 194 2.44 -0.36 13.54
CA HIS A 194 2.81 -0.76 12.19
C HIS A 194 2.69 -2.28 12.08
N VAL A 195 1.74 -2.73 11.28
CA VAL A 195 1.40 -4.16 11.15
C VAL A 195 1.77 -4.65 9.77
N LYS A 196 2.73 -5.57 9.70
CA LYS A 196 3.09 -6.25 8.46
C LYS A 196 2.11 -7.37 8.20
N LEU A 197 1.38 -7.28 7.08
CA LEU A 197 0.42 -8.29 6.66
C LEU A 197 1.11 -9.36 5.81
N GLY A 198 0.66 -10.61 5.94
CA GLY A 198 1.08 -11.74 5.10
C GLY A 198 0.38 -11.79 3.75
N ILE A 199 0.10 -10.61 3.17
CA ILE A 199 -0.62 -10.44 1.91
C ILE A 199 0.37 -10.28 0.76
N ASP A 200 0.08 -10.95 -0.35
CA ASP A 200 0.78 -10.69 -1.60
C ASP A 200 0.33 -9.35 -2.19
N LYS A 201 1.27 -8.41 -2.26
CA LYS A 201 1.10 -7.02 -2.69
C LYS A 201 0.98 -6.85 -4.20
N SER A 202 1.30 -7.89 -4.99
CA SER A 202 1.05 -7.89 -6.44
C SER A 202 -0.44 -7.96 -6.79
N ARG A 203 -1.27 -8.42 -5.84
CA ARG A 203 -2.68 -8.71 -6.04
C ARG A 203 -3.59 -7.56 -5.59
N SER A 204 -4.21 -6.88 -6.55
CA SER A 204 -5.11 -5.75 -6.33
C SER A 204 -6.45 -6.13 -5.67
N ASP A 205 -6.84 -7.41 -5.72
CA ASP A 205 -7.97 -8.00 -5.00
C ASP A 205 -7.79 -8.02 -3.48
N LEU A 206 -6.55 -7.96 -2.97
CA LEU A 206 -6.25 -8.11 -1.54
C LEU A 206 -5.98 -6.80 -0.79
N ILE A 207 -6.46 -5.67 -1.29
CA ILE A 207 -6.26 -4.38 -0.63
C ILE A 207 -7.11 -4.30 0.65
N VAL A 208 -6.45 -4.33 1.82
CA VAL A 208 -7.10 -4.05 3.10
C VAL A 208 -7.42 -2.57 3.22
N ARG A 209 -8.69 -2.27 3.51
CA ARG A 209 -9.19 -0.95 3.90
C ARG A 209 -10.17 -1.15 5.05
N GLY A 210 -10.11 -0.29 6.06
CA GLY A 210 -11.00 -0.37 7.21
C GLY A 210 -11.17 0.97 7.88
N THR A 211 -12.13 1.02 8.80
CA THR A 211 -12.33 2.13 9.72
C THR A 211 -12.21 1.60 11.14
N LEU A 212 -11.63 2.40 12.03
CA LEU A 212 -11.41 2.08 13.42
C LEU A 212 -11.99 3.22 14.27
N ALA A 213 -12.96 2.92 15.13
CA ALA A 213 -13.30 3.80 16.24
C ALA A 213 -12.35 3.46 17.41
N LEU A 214 -11.54 4.43 17.85
CA LEU A 214 -10.72 4.26 19.06
C LEU A 214 -11.59 4.49 20.30
N PRO A 215 -11.68 3.53 21.25
CA PRO A 215 -12.48 3.70 22.47
C PRO A 215 -11.99 4.89 23.31
N HIS A 216 -10.67 5.11 23.41
CA HIS A 216 -10.08 6.23 24.15
C HIS A 216 -9.71 7.45 23.27
N GLY A 217 -10.25 7.51 22.04
CA GLY A 217 -10.16 8.65 21.14
C GLY A 217 -8.74 9.06 20.71
N GLY A 218 -8.62 10.27 20.18
CA GLY A 218 -7.36 10.94 19.83
C GLY A 218 -7.27 12.31 20.50
N LYS A 219 -6.05 12.86 20.66
CA LYS A 219 -5.82 14.12 21.40
C LYS A 219 -6.47 15.37 20.76
N LYS A 220 -6.74 15.38 19.46
CA LYS A 220 -7.30 16.55 18.78
C LYS A 220 -8.83 16.53 18.88
N VAL A 221 -9.41 17.57 19.48
CA VAL A 221 -10.84 17.85 19.35
C VAL A 221 -11.09 18.25 17.89
N LEU A 222 -11.57 17.30 17.10
CA LEU A 222 -11.87 17.53 15.68
C LEU A 222 -13.06 18.47 15.55
N ARG A 223 -12.82 19.62 14.92
CA ARG A 223 -13.89 20.58 14.61
C ARG A 223 -14.58 20.19 13.31
N VAL A 224 -15.89 19.97 13.38
CA VAL A 224 -16.71 19.50 12.27
C VAL A 224 -17.58 20.65 11.75
N ALA A 225 -17.32 21.06 10.51
CA ALA A 225 -18.16 21.97 9.75
C ALA A 225 -19.12 21.18 8.84
N VAL A 226 -20.36 21.64 8.76
CA VAL A 226 -21.39 21.10 7.86
C VAL A 226 -21.95 22.21 6.99
N PHE A 227 -21.91 21.99 5.68
CA PHE A 227 -22.46 22.87 4.67
C PHE A 227 -23.79 22.30 4.16
N ALA A 228 -24.88 22.90 4.61
CA ALA A 228 -26.25 22.46 4.33
C ALA A 228 -27.24 23.64 4.48
N GLU A 229 -28.42 23.49 3.90
CA GLU A 229 -29.52 24.46 3.97
C GLU A 229 -30.82 23.75 4.38
N GLY A 230 -31.74 24.45 5.04
CA GLY A 230 -33.01 23.87 5.52
C GLY A 230 -32.84 22.80 6.60
N ALA A 231 -33.68 21.76 6.57
CA ALA A 231 -33.77 20.74 7.62
C ALA A 231 -32.44 20.03 7.91
N ASP A 232 -31.62 19.79 6.87
CA ASP A 232 -30.29 19.16 7.00
C ASP A 232 -29.33 19.97 7.90
N ALA A 233 -29.49 21.30 7.96
CA ALA A 233 -28.71 22.17 8.82
C ALA A 233 -29.16 22.07 10.29
N ASP A 234 -30.46 21.94 10.55
CA ASP A 234 -30.98 21.75 11.90
C ASP A 234 -30.65 20.36 12.46
N GLU A 235 -30.68 19.33 11.61
CA GLU A 235 -30.13 18.01 11.92
C GLU A 235 -28.63 18.08 12.28
N ALA A 236 -27.83 18.83 11.51
CA ALA A 236 -26.41 19.01 11.80
C ALA A 236 -26.16 19.63 13.17
N ARG A 237 -26.93 20.67 13.52
CA ARG A 237 -26.89 21.34 14.84
C ARG A 237 -27.28 20.37 15.95
N ALA A 238 -28.38 19.63 15.78
CA ALA A 238 -28.86 18.63 16.76
C ALA A 238 -27.90 17.45 16.93
N ALA A 239 -27.17 17.07 15.87
CA ALA A 239 -26.08 16.08 15.94
C ALA A 239 -24.79 16.62 16.58
N GLY A 240 -24.75 17.92 16.88
CA GLY A 240 -23.63 18.58 17.55
C GLY A 240 -22.49 18.97 16.61
N ALA A 241 -22.76 19.36 15.36
CA ALA A 241 -21.74 20.00 14.51
C ALA A 241 -21.29 21.34 15.11
N ASP A 242 -20.00 21.67 14.97
CA ASP A 242 -19.41 22.88 15.60
C ASP A 242 -19.68 24.13 14.77
N ILE A 243 -19.76 23.98 13.45
CA ILE A 243 -20.03 25.05 12.49
C ILE A 243 -21.07 24.52 11.49
N VAL A 244 -22.16 25.26 11.28
CA VAL A 244 -23.19 24.92 10.29
C VAL A 244 -23.58 26.17 9.51
N GLY A 245 -23.55 26.11 8.18
CA GLY A 245 -23.93 27.26 7.36
C GLY A 245 -24.16 26.95 5.87
N GLY A 246 -25.02 27.76 5.25
CA GLY A 246 -25.29 27.78 3.82
C GLY A 246 -24.39 28.77 3.07
N VAL A 247 -24.96 29.52 2.12
CA VAL A 247 -24.21 30.46 1.25
C VAL A 247 -23.45 31.54 2.03
N GLU A 248 -24.02 32.08 3.10
CA GLU A 248 -23.38 33.14 3.91
C GLU A 248 -22.00 32.73 4.43
N LEU A 249 -21.85 31.47 4.85
CA LEU A 249 -20.61 30.95 5.41
C LEU A 249 -19.55 30.70 4.32
N ILE A 250 -19.99 30.38 3.10
CA ILE A 250 -19.12 30.36 1.91
C ILE A 250 -18.52 31.74 1.66
N ASP A 251 -19.34 32.79 1.68
CA ASP A 251 -18.87 34.15 1.41
C ASP A 251 -17.95 34.68 2.52
N GLN A 252 -18.22 34.32 3.78
CA GLN A 252 -17.33 34.62 4.92
C GLN A 252 -15.96 33.96 4.77
N ILE A 253 -15.89 32.64 4.48
CA ILE A 253 -14.61 31.93 4.28
C ILE A 253 -13.86 32.50 3.05
N THR A 254 -14.58 32.81 1.98
CA THR A 254 -13.98 33.39 0.75
C THR A 254 -13.28 34.72 1.03
N LYS A 255 -13.90 35.58 1.85
CA LYS A 255 -13.33 36.89 2.25
C LYS A 255 -12.23 36.77 3.30
N ALA A 256 -12.42 35.92 4.32
CA ALA A 256 -11.49 35.79 5.44
C ALA A 256 -10.24 34.97 5.09
N GLY A 257 -10.32 34.04 4.13
CA GLY A 257 -9.22 33.18 3.70
C GLY A 257 -8.73 32.16 4.74
N LYS A 258 -9.36 32.11 5.92
CA LYS A 258 -9.04 31.25 7.06
C LYS A 258 -10.08 30.15 7.20
N ILE A 259 -9.64 28.98 7.68
CA ILE A 259 -10.47 27.81 7.94
C ILE A 259 -10.13 27.31 9.35
N ASP A 260 -11.16 27.18 10.18
CA ASP A 260 -11.03 26.81 11.60
C ASP A 260 -11.59 25.41 11.90
N PHE A 261 -11.80 24.57 10.88
CA PHE A 261 -12.35 23.20 10.98
C PHE A 261 -11.44 22.13 10.35
N ASP A 262 -11.57 20.89 10.83
CA ASP A 262 -10.78 19.72 10.44
C ASP A 262 -11.54 18.76 9.51
N HIS A 263 -12.87 18.77 9.60
CA HIS A 263 -13.74 17.98 8.74
C HIS A 263 -14.85 18.87 8.19
N CYS A 264 -15.10 18.74 6.89
CA CYS A 264 -16.09 19.47 6.12
C CYS A 264 -17.06 18.45 5.54
N PHE A 265 -18.33 18.44 5.96
CA PHE A 265 -19.37 17.60 5.35
C PHE A 265 -20.34 18.47 4.56
N THR A 266 -21.00 17.87 3.57
CA THR A 266 -22.01 18.55 2.73
C THR A 266 -23.09 17.59 2.30
N THR A 267 -24.28 18.12 2.04
CA THR A 267 -25.32 17.39 1.32
C THR A 267 -25.07 17.45 -0.19
N PRO A 268 -25.57 16.47 -0.98
CA PRO A 268 -25.41 16.47 -2.44
C PRO A 268 -26.01 17.73 -3.12
N GLN A 269 -27.10 18.26 -2.56
CA GLN A 269 -27.79 19.44 -3.09
C GLN A 269 -26.96 20.73 -2.92
N PHE A 270 -26.24 20.84 -1.79
CA PHE A 270 -25.44 22.02 -1.49
C PHE A 270 -24.01 21.95 -2.06
N PHE A 271 -23.52 20.75 -2.38
CA PHE A 271 -22.16 20.50 -2.90
C PHE A 271 -21.74 21.39 -4.11
N PRO A 272 -22.59 21.65 -5.13
CA PRO A 272 -22.22 22.53 -6.25
C PRO A 272 -21.89 23.97 -5.83
N ARG A 273 -22.47 24.46 -4.73
CA ARG A 273 -22.22 25.82 -4.20
C ARG A 273 -20.84 25.93 -3.56
N ILE A 274 -20.38 24.85 -2.91
CA ILE A 274 -19.05 24.74 -2.26
C ILE A 274 -17.91 24.82 -3.28
N ALA A 275 -18.14 24.52 -4.56
CA ALA A 275 -17.12 24.63 -5.61
C ALA A 275 -16.41 26.00 -5.64
N LYS A 276 -17.11 27.09 -5.25
CA LYS A 276 -16.53 28.44 -5.08
C LYS A 276 -15.37 28.48 -4.07
N LEU A 277 -15.44 27.70 -2.99
CA LEU A 277 -14.38 27.57 -1.98
C LEU A 277 -13.21 26.68 -2.42
N GLY A 278 -13.29 26.04 -3.60
CA GLY A 278 -12.35 24.99 -4.00
C GLY A 278 -10.87 25.39 -3.93
N LYS A 279 -10.53 26.64 -4.27
CA LYS A 279 -9.14 27.14 -4.16
C LYS A 279 -8.60 27.10 -2.72
N ILE A 280 -9.45 27.34 -1.72
CA ILE A 280 -9.07 27.38 -0.30
C ILE A 280 -9.12 25.97 0.30
N LEU A 281 -10.20 25.22 0.04
CA LEU A 281 -10.39 23.86 0.55
C LEU A 281 -9.39 22.86 -0.03
N ASN A 282 -9.06 22.93 -1.33
CA ASN A 282 -8.09 22.03 -1.95
C ASN A 282 -6.67 22.23 -1.37
N ARG A 283 -6.28 23.47 -1.06
CA ARG A 283 -4.98 23.76 -0.43
C ARG A 283 -4.84 23.13 0.96
N GLN A 284 -5.95 22.95 1.68
CA GLN A 284 -5.99 22.29 2.99
C GLN A 284 -6.34 20.79 2.93
N GLY A 285 -6.69 20.25 1.76
CA GLY A 285 -7.17 18.87 1.63
C GLY A 285 -8.56 18.62 2.25
N LEU A 286 -9.36 19.67 2.45
CA LEU A 286 -10.67 19.63 3.14
C LEU A 286 -11.87 19.65 2.17
N MET A 287 -11.63 19.43 0.88
CA MET A 287 -12.70 19.38 -0.12
C MET A 287 -13.59 18.14 0.10
N PRO A 288 -14.93 18.28 0.18
CA PRO A 288 -15.81 17.14 0.33
C PRO A 288 -15.81 16.26 -0.94
N ASP A 289 -15.71 14.95 -0.74
CA ASP A 289 -15.61 13.93 -1.78
C ASP A 289 -16.71 12.86 -1.62
N LEU A 290 -17.39 12.51 -2.71
CA LEU A 290 -18.32 11.36 -2.76
C LEU A 290 -17.59 10.04 -2.43
N LYS A 291 -16.40 9.82 -2.99
CA LYS A 291 -15.58 8.61 -2.77
C LYS A 291 -15.10 8.45 -1.32
N GLN A 292 -15.03 9.54 -0.55
CA GLN A 292 -14.64 9.53 0.86
C GLN A 292 -15.82 9.37 1.82
N GLY A 293 -17.07 9.40 1.31
CA GLY A 293 -18.27 9.45 2.14
C GLY A 293 -18.40 10.76 2.90
N THR A 294 -17.93 11.86 2.30
CA THR A 294 -17.94 13.21 2.90
C THR A 294 -19.08 14.07 2.35
N VAL A 295 -19.55 13.76 1.14
CA VAL A 295 -20.86 14.18 0.61
C VAL A 295 -21.88 13.12 1.05
N VAL A 296 -22.87 13.48 1.88
CA VAL A 296 -23.76 12.52 2.57
C VAL A 296 -25.20 13.03 2.61
N SER A 297 -26.19 12.13 2.48
CA SER A 297 -27.61 12.42 2.82
C SER A 297 -27.81 12.50 4.33
N ASP A 298 -27.36 11.46 5.06
CA ASP A 298 -27.57 11.26 6.49
C ASP A 298 -26.57 12.08 7.32
N VAL A 299 -26.72 13.41 7.32
CA VAL A 299 -25.83 14.35 8.02
C VAL A 299 -25.65 13.99 9.49
N SER A 300 -26.75 13.69 10.20
CA SER A 300 -26.75 13.30 11.61
C SER A 300 -25.81 12.12 11.95
N LYS A 301 -25.69 11.13 11.04
CA LYS A 301 -24.83 9.96 11.23
C LYS A 301 -23.37 10.31 10.94
N ALA A 302 -23.12 11.10 9.90
CA ALA A 302 -21.78 11.54 9.50
C ALA A 302 -21.09 12.36 10.61
N VAL A 303 -21.78 13.34 11.19
CA VAL A 303 -21.26 14.18 12.29
C VAL A 303 -20.93 13.33 13.52
N LYS A 304 -21.83 12.43 13.94
CA LYS A 304 -21.61 11.52 15.08
C LYS A 304 -20.42 10.58 14.85
N ASN A 305 -20.22 10.11 13.62
CA ASN A 305 -19.07 9.26 13.28
C ASN A 305 -17.75 10.04 13.25
N ALA A 306 -17.76 11.29 12.77
CA ALA A 306 -16.59 12.17 12.81
C ALA A 306 -16.18 12.49 14.27
N LYS A 307 -17.13 12.87 15.13
CA LYS A 307 -16.84 13.16 16.55
C LYS A 307 -16.41 11.94 17.37
N LYS A 308 -16.70 10.72 16.90
CA LYS A 308 -16.15 9.46 17.44
C LYS A 308 -14.68 9.20 17.07
N ASN A 309 -13.98 10.15 16.44
CA ASN A 309 -12.57 10.04 16.05
C ASN A 309 -12.27 8.76 15.23
N GLN A 310 -13.09 8.48 14.21
CA GLN A 310 -12.90 7.30 13.36
C GLN A 310 -11.65 7.45 12.48
N ILE A 311 -10.65 6.60 12.73
CA ILE A 311 -9.43 6.52 11.93
C ILE A 311 -9.67 5.59 10.75
N LYS A 312 -9.54 6.12 9.53
CA LYS A 312 -9.52 5.31 8.30
C LYS A 312 -8.11 4.73 8.11
N PHE A 313 -7.99 3.43 7.96
CA PHE A 313 -6.71 2.77 7.68
C PHE A 313 -6.71 2.02 6.35
N LYS A 314 -5.56 1.96 5.70
CA LYS A 314 -5.34 1.34 4.40
C LYS A 314 -3.97 0.66 4.38
N MET A 315 -3.89 -0.48 3.71
CA MET A 315 -2.62 -1.15 3.42
C MET A 315 -1.80 -0.37 2.39
N ASP A 316 -0.52 -0.13 2.71
CA ASP A 316 0.46 0.43 1.80
C ASP A 316 0.96 -0.61 0.77
N LYS A 317 1.60 -0.14 -0.31
CA LYS A 317 2.33 -0.93 -1.32
C LYS A 317 3.30 -1.95 -0.70
N THR A 318 3.84 -1.68 0.49
CA THR A 318 4.73 -2.59 1.22
C THR A 318 4.03 -3.77 1.90
N ALA A 319 2.68 -3.81 1.89
CA ALA A 319 1.82 -4.69 2.69
C ALA A 319 1.91 -4.41 4.21
N ILE A 320 2.09 -3.15 4.57
CA ILE A 320 2.07 -2.66 5.96
C ILE A 320 0.83 -1.77 6.17
N VAL A 321 0.21 -1.86 7.35
CA VAL A 321 -0.83 -0.95 7.82
C VAL A 321 -0.26 -0.08 8.93
N HIS A 322 -0.42 1.23 8.80
CA HIS A 322 0.03 2.24 9.77
C HIS A 322 -1.20 2.90 10.43
N VAL A 323 -1.23 2.94 11.76
CA VAL A 323 -2.32 3.55 12.56
C VAL A 323 -1.75 4.21 13.80
N GLY A 324 -2.15 5.46 14.09
CA GLY A 324 -1.91 6.09 15.39
C GLY A 324 -2.84 5.51 16.45
N LEU A 325 -2.30 4.98 17.54
CA LEU A 325 -3.06 4.41 18.66
C LEU A 325 -3.43 5.45 19.73
N GLY A 326 -2.67 6.54 19.84
CA GLY A 326 -2.89 7.56 20.87
C GLY A 326 -1.66 8.44 21.10
N LYS A 327 -1.63 9.14 22.24
CA LYS A 327 -0.46 9.90 22.69
C LYS A 327 0.26 9.17 23.83
N VAL A 328 1.55 9.44 24.00
CA VAL A 328 2.36 8.92 25.11
C VAL A 328 1.74 9.23 26.48
N SER A 329 1.10 10.40 26.60
CA SER A 329 0.41 10.89 27.81
C SER A 329 -0.91 10.17 28.15
N PHE A 330 -1.39 9.21 27.34
CA PHE A 330 -2.52 8.34 27.71
C PHE A 330 -2.11 7.29 28.75
N THR A 331 -3.06 6.70 29.48
CA THR A 331 -2.77 5.58 30.39
C THR A 331 -2.31 4.33 29.61
N GLU A 332 -1.64 3.39 30.27
CA GLU A 332 -1.21 2.14 29.62
C GLU A 332 -2.41 1.28 29.21
N GLU A 333 -3.46 1.28 30.03
CA GLU A 333 -4.73 0.59 29.80
C GLU A 333 -5.46 1.14 28.57
N SER A 334 -5.61 2.47 28.45
CA SER A 334 -6.23 3.09 27.26
C SER A 334 -5.46 2.77 25.96
N LEU A 335 -4.12 2.75 26.00
CA LEU A 335 -3.31 2.37 24.84
C LEU A 335 -3.45 0.89 24.50
N ARG A 336 -3.54 0.00 25.50
CA ARG A 336 -3.81 -1.43 25.33
C ARG A 336 -5.17 -1.69 24.70
N GLU A 337 -6.22 -1.01 25.20
CA GLU A 337 -7.57 -1.13 24.66
C GLU A 337 -7.63 -0.62 23.22
N ASN A 338 -7.03 0.54 22.92
CA ASN A 338 -6.91 1.07 21.56
C ASN A 338 -6.17 0.09 20.62
N ALA A 339 -5.08 -0.53 21.07
CA ALA A 339 -4.36 -1.55 20.31
C ALA A 339 -5.23 -2.81 20.05
N SER A 340 -5.99 -3.25 21.04
CA SER A 340 -6.90 -4.40 20.90
C SER A 340 -8.07 -4.09 19.93
N ALA A 341 -8.65 -2.90 20.00
CA ALA A 341 -9.69 -2.43 19.09
C ALA A 341 -9.17 -2.37 17.65
N PHE A 342 -7.95 -1.86 17.45
CA PHE A 342 -7.29 -1.86 16.14
C PHE A 342 -7.11 -3.27 15.58
N MET A 343 -6.57 -4.21 16.38
CA MET A 343 -6.40 -5.60 15.94
C MET A 343 -7.74 -6.27 15.60
N ASN A 344 -8.80 -6.00 16.36
CA ASN A 344 -10.14 -6.48 16.06
C ASN A 344 -10.69 -5.92 14.73
N ALA A 345 -10.56 -4.60 14.50
CA ALA A 345 -10.98 -3.97 13.24
C ALA A 345 -10.16 -4.48 12.03
N LEU A 346 -8.85 -4.70 12.22
CA LEU A 346 -7.97 -5.25 11.19
C LEU A 346 -8.38 -6.69 10.82
N LEU A 347 -8.75 -7.51 11.80
CA LEU A 347 -9.26 -8.87 11.57
C LEU A 347 -10.63 -8.90 10.86
N GLN A 348 -11.48 -7.90 11.10
CA GLN A 348 -12.74 -7.71 10.37
C GLN A 348 -12.50 -7.26 8.92
N ALA A 349 -11.48 -6.43 8.68
CA ALA A 349 -11.09 -5.94 7.35
C ALA A 349 -10.36 -6.98 6.46
N LYS A 350 -10.36 -8.27 6.84
CA LYS A 350 -9.68 -9.34 6.09
C LYS A 350 -10.36 -9.60 4.73
N PRO A 351 -9.66 -9.46 3.59
CA PRO A 351 -10.23 -9.71 2.27
C PRO A 351 -10.38 -11.22 2.02
N ALA A 352 -11.46 -11.59 1.32
CA ALA A 352 -11.87 -12.99 1.13
C ALA A 352 -10.88 -13.84 0.31
N GLY A 353 -10.02 -13.22 -0.51
CA GLY A 353 -9.10 -13.88 -1.45
C GLY A 353 -7.77 -14.39 -0.86
N LEU A 354 -7.58 -14.40 0.47
CA LEU A 354 -6.43 -15.08 1.08
C LEU A 354 -6.65 -16.60 1.10
N LYS A 355 -5.58 -17.35 0.78
CA LYS A 355 -5.59 -18.82 0.88
C LYS A 355 -5.92 -19.23 2.32
N LYS A 356 -6.93 -20.08 2.47
CA LYS A 356 -7.53 -20.46 3.75
C LYS A 356 -6.63 -21.45 4.50
N THR A 357 -5.78 -20.96 5.40
CA THR A 357 -5.05 -21.83 6.36
C THR A 357 -5.57 -21.66 7.80
N SER A 358 -5.99 -20.46 8.21
CA SER A 358 -6.98 -20.24 9.28
C SER A 358 -7.50 -18.80 9.29
N LYS A 359 -8.33 -18.42 10.29
CA LYS A 359 -8.79 -17.04 10.49
C LYS A 359 -7.60 -16.09 10.76
N TYR A 360 -6.60 -16.55 11.51
CA TYR A 360 -5.49 -15.74 12.03
C TYR A 360 -4.14 -16.02 11.34
N ALA A 361 -3.80 -17.30 11.10
CA ALA A 361 -2.49 -17.70 10.60
C ALA A 361 -2.26 -17.17 9.18
N GLY A 362 -1.11 -16.52 8.98
CA GLY A 362 -0.70 -15.95 7.70
C GLY A 362 -1.33 -14.60 7.35
N TYR A 363 -2.27 -14.05 8.15
CA TYR A 363 -2.81 -12.71 7.87
C TYR A 363 -1.93 -11.59 8.43
N VAL A 364 -1.50 -11.71 9.69
CA VAL A 364 -0.53 -10.82 10.34
C VAL A 364 0.80 -11.56 10.48
N THR A 365 1.91 -10.90 10.12
CA THR A 365 3.27 -11.45 10.17
C THR A 365 4.06 -10.88 11.35
N SER A 366 4.02 -9.56 11.51
CA SER A 366 4.65 -8.88 12.64
C SER A 366 3.86 -7.63 13.02
N PHE A 367 3.89 -7.30 14.30
CA PHE A 367 3.25 -6.14 14.90
C PHE A 367 4.34 -5.34 15.60
N HIS A 368 4.45 -4.06 15.28
CA HIS A 368 5.42 -3.15 15.88
C HIS A 368 4.66 -1.96 16.46
N ILE A 369 4.98 -1.59 17.70
CA ILE A 369 4.61 -0.29 18.28
C ILE A 369 5.88 0.54 18.28
N CYS A 370 5.79 1.80 17.87
CA CYS A 370 6.83 2.80 18.03
C CYS A 370 6.21 4.13 18.48
N SER A 371 7.06 5.10 18.82
CA SER A 371 6.61 6.49 18.92
C SER A 371 7.08 7.28 17.71
N THR A 372 6.56 8.50 17.52
CA THR A 372 6.89 9.36 16.38
C THR A 372 8.40 9.65 16.27
N VAL A 373 9.13 9.69 17.40
CA VAL A 373 10.57 10.01 17.43
C VAL A 373 11.44 8.84 17.94
N SER A 374 10.85 7.86 18.60
CA SER A 374 11.55 6.74 19.26
C SER A 374 11.14 5.34 18.75
N VAL A 375 12.11 4.42 18.73
CA VAL A 375 12.15 3.12 18.00
C VAL A 375 11.74 1.91 18.85
#